data_AF-A0A075FZE3-F1
#
_entry.id   AF-A0A075FZE3-F1
#
_cell.length_a   1.000
_cell.length_b   1.000
_cell.length_c   1.000
_cell.angle_alpha   90.00
_cell.angle_beta   90.00
_cell.angle_gamma   90.00
#
_symmetry.space_group_name_H-M   'P 1'
#
loop_
_entity.id
_entity.type
_entity.pdbx_description
1 polymer ?
#
loop_
_entity_poly.entity_id
_entity_poly.type
_entity_poly.pdbx_seq_one_letter_code
_entity_poly.pdbx_strand_id
1 'polypeptide(L)' 'MLDPFLGSGQVAVISKMLGRQYLGFETVKEYYNFANKRLQKNVYRLKKETKN' A
#
# COMPACT_ATOMS: atom_id res chain seq x y z
N MET A 1 3.80 3.30 11.40
CA MET A 1 4.81 3.17 10.32
C MET A 1 4.90 4.51 9.60
N LEU A 2 6.10 5.03 9.40
CA LEU A 2 6.35 6.23 8.60
C LEU A 2 7.10 5.82 7.34
N ASP A 3 6.58 6.19 6.17
CA ASP A 3 7.22 5.96 4.88
C ASP A 3 7.22 7.26 4.05
N PRO A 4 8.35 7.98 3.98
CA PRO A 4 8.43 9.24 3.22
C PRO A 4 8.52 9.05 1.69
N PHE A 5 8.59 7.81 1.21
CA PHE A 5 8.66 7.49 -0.22
C PHE A 5 7.71 6.35 -0.54
N LEU A 6 6.41 6.62 -0.45
CA LEU A 6 5.38 5.59 -0.57
C LEU A 6 5.47 4.79 -1.88
N GLY A 7 5.87 5.43 -2.99
CA GLY A 7 5.97 4.80 -4.31
C GLY A 7 4.68 4.05 -4.64
N SER A 8 4.77 2.71 -4.67
CA SER A 8 3.62 1.85 -4.95
C SER A 8 2.55 1.79 -3.84
N GLY A 9 2.85 2.30 -2.64
CA GLY A 9 1.98 2.32 -1.46
C GLY A 9 1.94 1.02 -0.65
N GLN A 10 2.89 0.10 -0.85
CA GLN A 10 2.88 -1.23 -0.23
C GLN A 10 2.90 -1.16 1.32
N VAL A 11 3.75 -0.32 1.90
CA VAL A 11 3.88 -0.18 3.36
C VAL A 11 2.56 0.30 3.97
N ALA A 12 1.90 1.29 3.34
CA ALA A 12 0.60 1.79 3.77
C ALA A 12 -0.51 0.72 3.67
N VAL A 13 -0.55 -0.04 2.57
CA VAL A 13 -1.53 -1.12 2.37
C VAL A 13 -1.37 -2.21 3.44
N ILE A 14 -0.14 -2.71 3.66
CA ILE A 14 0.11 -3.73 4.68
C ILE A 14 -0.16 -3.21 6.08
N SER A 15 0.23 -1.96 6.38
CA SER A 15 -0.07 -1.34 7.68
C SER A 15 -1.57 -1.28 7.94
N LYS A 16 -2.36 -0.84 6.95
CA LYS A 16 -3.84 -0.84 7.01
C LYS A 16 -4.40 -2.25 7.28
N MET A 17 -3.90 -3.26 6.56
CA MET A 17 -4.36 -4.65 6.71
C MET A 17 -4.04 -5.22 8.10
N LEU A 18 -2.90 -4.86 8.67
CA LEU A 18 -2.49 -5.29 10.02
C LEU A 18 -3.10 -4.43 11.13
N GLY A 19 -4.02 -3.50 10.82
CA GLY A 19 -4.61 -2.60 11.80
C GLY A 19 -3.61 -1.62 12.43
N ARG A 20 -2.48 -1.35 11.76
CA ARG A 20 -1.43 -0.45 12.24
C ARG A 20 -1.64 0.95 11.68
N GLN A 21 -1.36 1.96 12.50
CA GLN A 21 -1.29 3.34 12.03
C GLN A 21 -0.10 3.52 11.06
N TYR A 22 -0.34 4.26 9.98
CA TYR A 22 0.66 4.61 9.00
C TYR A 22 0.55 6.07 8.58
N LEU A 23 1.69 6.66 8.23
CA LEU A 23 1.81 7.98 7.63
C LEU A 23 2.84 7.88 6.50
N GLY A 24 2.57 8.51 5.38
CA GLY A 24 3.53 8.57 4.29
C GLY A 24 3.13 9.59 3.25
N PHE A 25 4.09 9.99 2.44
CA PHE A 25 3.90 10.92 1.34
C PHE A 25 4.60 10.43 0.08
N GLU A 26 4.14 10.93 -1.06
CA GLU A 26 4.68 10.65 -2.38
C GLU A 26 4.52 11.93 -3.20
N THR A 27 5.61 12.43 -3.74
CA THR A 27 5.64 13.70 -4.47
C THR A 27 5.34 13.51 -5.95
N VAL A 28 5.62 12.32 -6.49
CA VAL A 28 5.31 11.96 -7.87
C VAL A 28 3.82 11.60 -7.97
N LYS A 29 3.06 12.45 -8.67
CA LYS A 29 1.59 12.37 -8.75
C LYS A 29 1.10 11.01 -9.26
N GLU A 30 1.80 10.41 -10.21
CA GLU A 30 1.50 9.10 -10.77
C GLU A 30 1.56 8.00 -9.71
N TYR A 31 2.62 8.01 -8.89
CA TYR A 31 2.79 7.06 -7.78
C TYR A 31 1.79 7.33 -6.66
N TYR A 32 1.52 8.58 -6.32
CA TYR A 32 0.47 8.95 -5.38
C TYR A 32 -0.89 8.39 -5.80
N ASN A 33 -1.31 8.63 -7.05
CA ASN A 33 -2.59 8.16 -7.58
C ASN A 33 -2.67 6.63 -7.58
N PHE A 34 -1.56 5.96 -7.93
CA PHE A 34 -1.46 4.52 -7.90
C PHE A 34 -1.61 3.96 -6.48
N ALA A 35 -0.86 4.50 -5.51
CA ALA A 35 -0.94 4.11 -4.11
C ALA A 35 -2.34 4.35 -3.52
N ASN A 36 -2.95 5.52 -3.79
CA ASN A 36 -4.28 5.88 -3.31
C ASN A 36 -5.36 4.92 -3.86
N LYS A 37 -5.30 4.59 -5.16
CA LYS A 37 -6.21 3.61 -5.79
C LYS A 37 -6.12 2.24 -5.11
N ARG A 38 -4.92 1.81 -4.71
CA ARG A 38 -4.72 0.53 -3.99
C ARG A 38 -5.29 0.59 -2.58
N LEU A 39 -5.05 1.67 -1.85
CA LEU A 39 -5.56 1.88 -0.50
C LEU A 39 -7.10 1.93 -0.44
N GLN A 40 -7.75 2.48 -1.46
CA GLN A 40 -9.21 2.55 -1.55
C GLN A 40 -9.83 1.19 -1.92
N LYS A 41 -9.22 0.48 -2.87
CA LYS A 41 -9.82 -0.75 -3.40
C LYS A 41 -9.74 -1.93 -2.42
N ASN A 42 -8.86 -1.90 -1.41
CA ASN A 42 -8.55 -3.05 -0.54
C ASN A 42 -8.22 -4.36 -1.32
N VAL A 43 -8.03 -4.29 -2.64
CA VAL A 43 -7.72 -5.45 -3.48
C VAL A 43 -6.22 -5.66 -3.38
N TYR A 44 -5.79 -6.46 -2.41
CA TYR A 44 -4.44 -7.00 -2.44
C TYR A 44 -4.46 -8.42 -3.01
N ARG A 45 -3.77 -8.58 -4.14
CA ARG A 45 -3.51 -9.88 -4.76
C ARG A 45 -2.31 -10.48 -4.04
N LEU A 46 -2.52 -11.04 -2.85
CA LEU A 46 -1.60 -12.09 -2.38
C LEU A 46 -1.68 -13.17 -3.45
N LYS A 47 -0.58 -13.50 -4.13
CA LYS A 47 -0.49 -14.81 -4.77
C LYS A 47 -0.82 -15.79 -3.65
N LYS A 48 -1.97 -16.46 -3.73
CA LYS A 48 -2.20 -17.64 -2.90
C LYS A 48 -0.99 -18.52 -3.18
N GLU A 49 -0.24 -18.87 -2.14
CA GLU A 49 0.71 -19.96 -2.28
C GLU A 49 -0.08 -21.13 -2.86
N THR A 50 0.33 -21.58 -4.04
CA THR A 50 -0.11 -22.84 -4.60
C THR A 50 0.36 -23.88 -3.60
N LYS A 51 -0.50 -24.25 -2.65
CA LYS A 51 -0.29 -25.46 -1.85
C LYS A 51 -0.39 -26.62 -2.85
N ASN A 52 0.77 -27.18 -3.19
CA ASN A 52 0.84 -28.54 -3.71
C ASN A 52 0.49 -29.51 -2.58
#